data_AF-A0A8J7IYE4-F1
#
_entry.id   AF-A0A8J7IYE4-F1
#
_cell.length_a   1.000
_cell.length_b   1.000
_cell.length_c   1.000
_cell.angle_alpha   90.00
_cell.angle_beta   90.00
_cell.angle_gamma   90.00
#
_symmetry.space_group_name_H-M   'P 1'
#
loop_
_entity.id
_entity.type
_entity.pdbx_description
1 polymer ?
#
loop_
_entity_poly.entity_id
_entity_poly.type
_entity_poly.pdbx_seq_one_letter_code
_entity_poly.pdbx_strand_id
1 'polypeptide(L)'
;MNIDADIENKSLIFSDGEVCEKLKLAGNPDLYHQVACAVNCDCDSYPLLQWIIEQPDCDKATALTVLGITAAYEHIFRMSYETESGAVSEIARTICENSEQGFYKRSEIGLQDVETAWQPAQLKGQVEEGCHKLDGSAGGPYLPVPKQLLDHVYPDVPAIYTEYFSDEVGLWDIKTNVPEPMWPMFGVPAVDR
;
A
#
# COMPACT_ATOMS: atom_id res chain seq x y z
N MET A 1 -2.19 -31.20 27.87
CA MET A 1 -1.51 -31.14 26.57
C MET A 1 -1.73 -29.72 26.09
N ASN A 2 -0.80 -28.81 26.39
CA ASN A 2 -0.88 -27.43 25.91
C ASN A 2 -0.47 -27.44 24.45
N ILE A 3 -1.37 -27.00 23.58
CA ILE A 3 -1.05 -26.64 22.22
C ILE A 3 -0.70 -25.17 22.32
N ASP A 4 0.56 -24.87 22.64
CA ASP A 4 1.11 -23.54 22.44
C ASP A 4 1.07 -23.30 20.92
N ALA A 5 0.13 -22.45 20.51
CA ALA A 5 0.07 -21.94 19.16
C ALA A 5 1.23 -20.93 19.02
N ASP A 6 2.40 -21.44 18.65
CA ASP A 6 3.45 -20.66 18.01
C ASP A 6 2.91 -20.15 16.66
N ILE A 7 2.07 -19.12 16.71
CA ILE A 7 1.92 -18.21 15.58
C ILE A 7 3.16 -17.33 15.63
N GLU A 8 4.29 -17.89 15.15
CA GLU A 8 5.43 -17.09 14.78
C GLU A 8 4.90 -16.04 13.79
N ASN A 9 4.87 -14.79 14.23
CA ASN A 9 4.63 -13.63 13.41
C ASN A 9 5.83 -13.49 12.46
N LYS A 10 5.91 -14.39 11.48
CA LYS A 10 6.86 -14.31 10.37
C LYS A 10 6.41 -13.12 9.55
N SER A 11 6.97 -11.95 9.91
CA SER A 11 7.14 -10.87 8.95
C SER A 11 7.52 -11.52 7.62
N LEU A 12 6.66 -11.34 6.62
CA LEU A 12 6.86 -11.86 5.29
C LEU A 12 8.06 -11.12 4.69
N ILE A 13 9.27 -11.63 4.95
CA ILE A 13 10.50 -11.14 4.32
C ILE A 13 10.54 -11.72 2.91
N PHE A 14 9.73 -11.16 2.01
CA PHE A 14 9.89 -11.39 0.59
C PHE A 14 10.95 -10.42 0.06
N SER A 15 11.76 -10.86 -0.91
CA SER A 15 12.49 -9.89 -1.74
C SER A 15 11.49 -9.13 -2.62
N ASP A 16 11.63 -7.82 -2.77
CA ASP A 16 10.66 -6.95 -3.48
C ASP A 16 10.25 -7.50 -4.85
N GLY A 17 11.19 -8.09 -5.59
CA GLY A 17 10.93 -8.68 -6.91
C GLY A 17 9.94 -9.84 -6.89
N GLU A 18 9.93 -10.65 -5.83
CA GLU A 18 8.99 -11.76 -5.69
C GLU A 18 7.57 -11.27 -5.39
N VAL A 19 7.45 -10.22 -4.57
CA VAL A 19 6.14 -9.61 -4.26
C VAL A 19 5.51 -9.00 -5.50
N CYS A 20 6.29 -8.22 -6.25
CA CYS A 20 5.81 -7.58 -7.49
C CYS A 20 5.29 -8.61 -8.50
N GLU A 21 6.00 -9.73 -8.70
CA GLU A 21 5.55 -10.78 -9.62
C GLU A 21 4.28 -11.49 -9.12
N LYS A 22 4.18 -11.79 -7.81
CA LYS A 22 2.96 -12.38 -7.24
C LYS A 22 1.76 -11.44 -7.35
N LEU A 23 1.96 -10.14 -7.14
CA LEU A 23 0.92 -9.13 -7.31
C LEU A 23 0.44 -9.03 -8.77
N LYS A 24 1.37 -9.03 -9.74
CA LYS A 24 1.02 -9.08 -11.16
C LYS A 24 0.23 -10.33 -11.52
N LEU A 25 0.66 -11.49 -11.04
CA LEU A 25 0.00 -12.78 -11.33
C LEU A 25 -1.41 -12.84 -10.73
N ALA A 26 -1.62 -12.26 -9.55
CA ALA A 26 -2.95 -12.18 -8.94
C ALA A 26 -3.92 -11.35 -9.78
N GLY A 27 -3.42 -10.36 -10.54
CA GLY A 27 -4.23 -9.54 -11.45
C GLY A 27 -5.31 -8.72 -10.74
N ASN A 28 -5.14 -8.47 -9.43
CA ASN A 28 -6.08 -7.72 -8.62
C ASN A 28 -5.45 -6.41 -8.10
N PRO A 29 -5.83 -5.24 -8.66
CA PRO A 29 -5.27 -3.95 -8.24
C PRO A 29 -5.58 -3.57 -6.79
N ASP A 30 -6.61 -4.16 -6.17
CA ASP A 30 -6.93 -3.92 -4.75
C ASP A 30 -5.84 -4.41 -3.82
N LEU A 31 -5.07 -5.43 -4.25
CA LEU A 31 -3.94 -5.92 -3.48
C LEU A 31 -2.84 -4.87 -3.31
N TYR A 32 -2.68 -3.96 -4.28
CA TYR A 32 -1.69 -2.90 -4.16
C TYR A 32 -1.97 -2.00 -2.96
N HIS A 33 -3.26 -1.72 -2.70
CA HIS A 33 -3.68 -0.93 -1.55
C HIS A 33 -3.37 -1.66 -0.25
N GLN A 34 -3.76 -2.93 -0.15
CA GLN A 34 -3.53 -3.72 1.05
C GLN A 34 -2.04 -3.86 1.36
N VAL A 35 -1.21 -4.11 0.35
CA VAL A 35 0.24 -4.18 0.50
C VAL A 35 0.79 -2.82 0.93
N ALA A 36 0.39 -1.73 0.28
CA ALA A 36 0.82 -0.38 0.65
C ALA A 36 0.46 -0.02 2.11
N CYS A 37 -0.70 -0.48 2.62
CA CYS A 37 -1.08 -0.29 4.02
C CYS A 37 -0.30 -1.19 4.99
N ALA A 38 0.15 -2.37 4.55
CA ALA A 38 0.79 -3.38 5.40
C ALA A 38 2.32 -3.27 5.47
N VAL A 39 2.96 -2.64 4.49
CA VAL A 39 4.42 -2.48 4.49
C VAL A 39 4.86 -1.51 5.58
N ASN A 40 5.91 -1.88 6.30
CA ASN A 40 6.63 -0.92 7.13
C ASN A 40 7.36 0.03 6.18
N CYS A 41 7.19 1.35 6.34
CA CYS A 41 7.94 2.32 5.56
C CYS A 41 9.38 2.46 6.07
N ASP A 42 10.19 1.45 5.76
CA ASP A 42 11.64 1.48 5.86
C ASP A 42 12.26 1.53 4.45
N CYS A 43 13.59 1.64 4.40
CA CYS A 43 14.33 1.73 3.16
C CYS A 43 14.20 0.50 2.24
N ASP A 44 13.87 -0.67 2.81
CA ASP A 44 13.70 -1.90 2.04
C ASP A 44 12.35 -1.91 1.31
N SER A 45 11.33 -1.22 1.83
CA SER A 45 10.00 -1.15 1.20
C SER A 45 9.86 -0.19 0.01
N TYR A 46 10.79 0.77 -0.15
CA TYR A 46 10.66 1.83 -1.15
C TYR A 46 10.57 1.34 -2.61
N PRO A 47 11.35 0.34 -3.07
CA PRO A 47 11.23 -0.16 -4.43
C PRO A 47 9.85 -0.77 -4.71
N LEU A 48 9.26 -1.49 -3.74
CA LEU A 48 7.91 -2.04 -3.86
C LEU A 48 6.85 -0.93 -3.92
N LEU A 49 6.96 0.08 -3.06
CA LEU A 49 6.06 1.24 -3.07
C LEU A 49 6.14 2.03 -4.38
N GLN A 50 7.36 2.27 -4.89
CA GLN A 50 7.59 2.86 -6.20
C GLN A 50 6.93 2.03 -7.30
N TRP A 51 7.14 0.71 -7.29
CA TRP A 51 6.55 -0.18 -8.27
C TRP A 51 5.01 -0.11 -8.25
N ILE A 52 4.39 -0.12 -7.07
CA ILE A 52 2.92 -0.02 -6.91
C ILE A 52 2.36 1.25 -7.56
N ILE A 53 2.97 2.43 -7.32
CA ILE A 53 2.44 3.71 -7.82
C ILE A 53 2.67 3.94 -9.32
N GLU A 54 3.50 3.11 -9.94
CA GLU A 54 3.77 3.10 -11.38
C GLU A 54 2.87 2.13 -12.15
N GLN A 55 2.06 1.32 -11.46
CA GLN A 55 1.14 0.41 -12.14
C GLN A 55 -0.03 1.17 -12.79
N PRO A 56 -0.42 0.84 -14.04
CA PRO A 56 -1.43 1.57 -14.80
C PRO A 56 -2.85 1.50 -14.21
N ASP A 57 -3.07 0.51 -13.34
CA ASP A 57 -4.29 0.21 -12.61
C ASP A 57 -4.20 0.63 -11.13
N CYS A 58 -3.15 1.35 -10.73
CA CYS A 58 -3.02 1.91 -9.40
C CYS A 58 -4.19 2.87 -9.09
N ASP A 59 -4.86 2.61 -7.97
CA ASP A 59 -5.99 3.42 -7.50
C ASP A 59 -5.52 4.75 -6.92
N LYS A 60 -6.33 5.80 -7.09
CA LYS A 60 -6.10 7.10 -6.45
C LYS A 60 -5.90 6.97 -4.93
N ALA A 61 -6.69 6.13 -4.27
CA ALA A 61 -6.58 5.94 -2.82
C ALA A 61 -5.26 5.28 -2.44
N THR A 62 -4.79 4.33 -3.24
CA THR A 62 -3.47 3.70 -3.06
C THR A 62 -2.34 4.71 -3.24
N ALA A 63 -2.34 5.48 -4.32
CA ALA A 63 -1.34 6.52 -4.54
C ALA A 63 -1.33 7.54 -3.39
N LEU A 64 -2.51 7.97 -2.92
CA LEU A 64 -2.60 8.89 -1.79
C LEU A 64 -2.12 8.27 -0.48
N THR A 65 -2.35 6.98 -0.27
CA THR A 65 -1.86 6.23 0.89
C THR A 65 -0.33 6.20 0.88
N VAL A 66 0.29 5.81 -0.24
CA VAL A 66 1.75 5.81 -0.36
C VAL A 66 2.32 7.21 -0.17
N LEU A 67 1.69 8.23 -0.74
CA LEU A 67 2.09 9.63 -0.52
C LEU A 67 2.00 10.01 0.96
N GLY A 68 0.94 9.61 1.65
CA GLY A 68 0.75 9.90 3.05
C GLY A 68 1.80 9.26 3.95
N ILE A 69 2.11 7.97 3.71
CA ILE A 69 3.11 7.27 4.50
C ILE A 69 4.51 7.86 4.24
N THR A 70 4.84 8.17 2.99
CA THR A 70 6.15 8.77 2.61
C THR A 70 6.30 10.23 3.06
N ALA A 71 5.25 11.05 2.97
CA ALA A 71 5.23 12.44 3.44
C ALA A 71 5.27 12.54 4.98
N ALA A 72 4.55 11.66 5.68
CA ALA A 72 4.67 11.53 7.13
C ALA A 72 6.11 11.21 7.53
N TYR A 73 6.77 10.33 6.78
CA TYR A 73 8.17 9.97 7.01
C TYR A 73 9.10 11.17 6.82
N GLU A 74 8.96 11.95 5.74
CA GLU A 74 9.77 13.15 5.54
C GLU A 74 9.56 14.16 6.68
N HIS A 75 8.32 14.44 7.09
CA HIS A 75 8.04 15.39 8.16
C HIS A 75 8.57 14.94 9.53
N ILE A 76 8.53 13.63 9.83
CA ILE A 76 9.01 13.07 11.11
C ILE A 76 10.54 12.99 11.14
N PHE A 77 11.19 12.61 10.03
CA PHE A 77 12.63 12.35 10.00
C PHE A 77 13.49 13.52 9.54
N ARG A 78 12.96 14.47 8.76
CA ARG A 78 13.66 15.73 8.42
C ARG A 78 13.89 16.62 9.64
N MET A 79 13.17 16.38 10.74
CA MET A 79 13.40 17.00 12.04
C MET A 79 14.56 16.36 12.83
N SER A 80 15.03 15.18 12.45
CA SER A 80 15.95 14.40 13.28
C SER A 80 17.34 14.13 12.69
N TYR A 81 17.56 13.91 11.39
CA TYR A 81 18.93 13.69 10.86
C TYR A 81 19.09 14.03 9.37
N GLU A 82 20.29 14.45 8.97
CA GLU A 82 20.75 14.70 7.58
C GLU A 82 20.87 13.41 6.72
N THR A 83 19.99 12.42 6.90
CA THR A 83 20.14 11.13 6.23
C THR A 83 19.25 10.98 5.02
N GLU A 84 19.93 10.71 3.90
CA GLU A 84 19.53 9.82 2.80
C GLU A 84 18.08 9.31 2.84
N SER A 85 17.25 9.80 1.93
CA SER A 85 16.45 8.90 1.11
C SER A 85 15.95 9.66 -0.12
N GLY A 86 16.80 9.74 -1.15
CA GLY A 86 16.37 10.22 -2.46
C GLY A 86 15.14 9.45 -2.98
N ALA A 87 14.95 8.20 -2.53
CA ALA A 87 13.82 7.35 -2.87
C ALA A 87 12.48 7.90 -2.36
N VAL A 88 12.40 8.42 -1.13
CA VAL A 88 11.15 9.03 -0.61
C VAL A 88 10.76 10.24 -1.47
N SER A 89 11.72 11.11 -1.77
CA SER A 89 11.50 12.26 -2.64
C SER A 89 11.15 11.85 -4.08
N GLU A 90 11.69 10.73 -4.56
CA GLU A 90 11.40 10.18 -5.88
C GLU A 90 9.98 9.60 -5.94
N ILE A 91 9.55 8.80 -4.96
CA ILE A 91 8.19 8.29 -4.83
C ILE A 91 7.19 9.46 -4.81
N ALA A 92 7.41 10.45 -3.95
CA ALA A 92 6.56 11.62 -3.88
C ALA A 92 6.51 12.38 -5.22
N ARG A 93 7.65 12.54 -5.89
CA ARG A 93 7.72 13.16 -7.23
C ARG A 93 6.90 12.39 -8.25
N THR A 94 7.08 11.07 -8.33
CA THR A 94 6.35 10.22 -9.26
C THR A 94 4.85 10.34 -9.04
N ILE A 95 4.37 10.30 -7.79
CA ILE A 95 2.93 10.46 -7.49
C ILE A 95 2.44 11.83 -7.94
N CYS A 96 3.16 12.89 -7.62
CA CYS A 96 2.80 14.26 -7.99
C CYS A 96 2.72 14.44 -9.51
N GLU A 97 3.73 13.99 -10.24
CA GLU A 97 3.78 14.09 -11.71
C GLU A 97 2.70 13.23 -12.38
N ASN A 98 2.53 11.98 -11.94
CA ASN A 98 1.51 11.07 -12.46
C ASN A 98 0.09 11.59 -12.19
N SER A 99 -0.15 12.15 -11.00
CA SER A 99 -1.42 12.79 -10.66
C SER A 99 -1.74 13.92 -11.63
N GLU A 100 -0.81 14.85 -11.87
CA GLU A 100 -1.06 15.98 -12.77
C GLU A 100 -1.24 15.56 -14.23
N GLN A 101 -0.62 14.45 -14.62
CA GLN A 101 -0.80 13.85 -15.95
C GLN A 101 -2.10 13.03 -16.09
N GLY A 102 -2.89 12.88 -15.02
CA GLY A 102 -4.11 12.07 -15.02
C GLY A 102 -3.86 10.57 -15.19
N PHE A 103 -2.71 10.09 -14.70
CA PHE A 103 -2.34 8.68 -14.75
C PHE A 103 -3.26 7.81 -13.88
N TYR A 104 -3.55 8.26 -12.65
CA TYR A 104 -4.42 7.55 -11.70
C TYR A 104 -5.90 7.67 -12.08
N LYS A 105 -6.37 6.78 -12.94
CA LYS A 105 -7.76 6.76 -13.44
C LYS A 105 -8.71 5.97 -12.54
N ARG A 106 -8.20 4.93 -11.87
CA ARG A 106 -9.00 4.05 -11.02
C ARG A 106 -9.34 4.73 -9.68
N SER A 107 -10.59 4.58 -9.24
CA SER A 107 -11.12 5.19 -8.02
C SER A 107 -12.22 4.30 -7.42
N GLU A 108 -11.86 3.06 -7.14
CA GLU A 108 -12.78 2.04 -6.63
C GLU A 108 -12.59 1.81 -5.12
N ILE A 109 -11.49 2.31 -4.54
CA ILE A 109 -11.14 2.13 -3.13
C ILE A 109 -11.50 3.39 -2.31
N GLY A 110 -12.07 3.18 -1.12
CA GLY A 110 -12.34 4.24 -0.15
C GLY A 110 -11.10 4.58 0.68
N LEU A 111 -10.99 5.83 1.15
CA LEU A 111 -9.86 6.26 1.99
C LEU A 111 -9.97 5.86 3.46
N GLN A 112 -11.11 5.34 3.88
CA GLN A 112 -11.36 4.95 5.27
C GLN A 112 -10.51 3.77 5.75
N ASP A 113 -9.81 3.11 4.84
CA ASP A 113 -8.94 1.96 5.08
C ASP A 113 -7.50 2.38 5.35
N VAL A 114 -7.23 3.67 5.20
CA VAL A 114 -6.01 4.29 5.66
C VAL A 114 -6.11 4.36 7.19
N GLU A 115 -5.74 3.29 7.89
CA GLU A 115 -5.57 3.27 9.36
C GLU A 115 -4.54 4.31 9.83
N THR A 116 -3.78 4.90 8.91
CA THR A 116 -2.96 6.05 9.22
C THR A 116 -3.89 7.23 9.53
N ALA A 117 -3.70 7.87 10.67
CA ALA A 117 -4.54 8.93 11.26
C ALA A 117 -4.69 10.25 10.45
N TRP A 118 -4.58 10.23 9.12
CA TRP A 118 -4.41 11.39 8.27
C TRP A 118 -5.67 11.60 7.43
N GLN A 119 -6.50 12.55 7.84
CA GLN A 119 -7.64 12.98 7.04
C GLN A 119 -7.14 13.58 5.71
N PRO A 120 -7.85 13.42 4.58
CA PRO A 120 -7.42 13.94 3.27
C PRO A 120 -7.08 15.44 3.29
N ALA A 121 -7.83 16.22 4.07
CA ALA A 121 -7.59 17.65 4.26
C ALA A 121 -6.28 17.95 5.03
N GLN A 122 -5.90 17.08 5.98
CA GLN A 122 -4.63 17.20 6.70
C GLN A 122 -3.46 16.83 5.78
N LEU A 123 -3.62 15.75 5.00
CA LEU A 123 -2.64 15.35 4.00
C LEU A 123 -2.41 16.46 2.97
N LYS A 124 -3.49 17.08 2.49
CA LYS A 124 -3.44 18.21 1.57
C LYS A 124 -2.61 19.36 2.15
N GLY A 125 -2.89 19.78 3.38
CA GLY A 125 -2.15 20.87 4.03
C GLY A 125 -0.66 20.56 4.17
N GLN A 126 -0.30 19.32 4.49
CA GLN A 126 1.10 18.91 4.64
C GLN A 126 1.82 18.77 3.29
N VAL A 127 1.15 18.23 2.27
CA VAL A 127 1.71 18.17 0.91
C VAL A 127 1.92 19.58 0.37
N GLU A 128 0.95 20.48 0.53
CA GLU A 128 1.09 21.89 0.16
C GLU A 128 2.23 22.58 0.93
N GLU A 129 2.35 22.35 2.24
CA GLU A 129 3.43 22.89 3.07
C GLU A 129 4.80 22.33 2.68
N GLY A 130 4.88 21.03 2.40
CA GLY A 130 6.09 20.34 1.91
C GLY A 130 6.55 20.90 0.57
N CYS A 131 5.64 21.00 -0.40
CA CYS A 131 5.88 21.61 -1.71
C CYS A 131 6.39 23.06 -1.57
N HIS A 132 5.77 23.88 -0.72
CA HIS A 132 6.21 25.26 -0.48
C HIS A 132 7.59 25.35 0.18
N LYS A 133 7.91 24.45 1.12
CA LYS A 133 9.24 24.42 1.75
C LYS A 133 10.34 24.07 0.75
N LEU A 134 10.07 23.17 -0.19
CA LEU A 134 11.01 22.80 -1.26
C LEU A 134 11.27 23.94 -2.24
N ASP A 135 10.26 24.76 -2.53
CA ASP A 135 10.37 25.98 -3.36
C ASP A 135 11.24 27.08 -2.68
N GLY A 136 11.18 27.17 -1.34
CA GLY A 136 11.93 28.16 -0.57
C GLY A 136 13.39 27.80 -0.25
N SER A 137 13.78 26.53 -0.33
CA SER A 137 15.13 26.05 -0.01
C SER A 137 15.98 25.83 -1.26
N ALA A 138 16.72 26.86 -1.66
CA ALA A 138 17.97 26.79 -2.45
C ALA A 138 18.01 25.84 -3.68
N GLY A 139 16.95 25.78 -4.50
CA GLY A 139 17.02 25.23 -5.86
C GLY A 139 16.72 23.74 -6.01
N GLY A 140 15.98 23.12 -5.08
CA GLY A 140 15.37 21.82 -5.32
C GLY A 140 14.30 21.89 -6.43
N PRO A 141 14.03 20.79 -7.15
CA PRO A 141 12.96 20.76 -8.15
C PRO A 141 11.60 20.92 -7.46
N TYR A 142 10.84 21.92 -7.89
CA TYR A 142 9.45 22.14 -7.48
C TYR A 142 8.61 20.88 -7.76
N LEU A 143 7.94 20.34 -6.74
CA LEU A 143 6.97 19.26 -6.89
C LEU A 143 5.57 19.86 -7.08
N PRO A 144 4.82 19.51 -8.14
CA PRO A 144 3.46 20.01 -8.29
C PRO A 144 2.58 19.44 -7.18
N VAL A 145 1.64 20.25 -6.67
CA VAL A 145 0.60 19.76 -5.75
C VAL A 145 -0.30 18.79 -6.52
N PRO A 146 -0.49 17.54 -6.08
CA PRO A 146 -1.28 16.52 -6.79
C PRO A 146 -2.78 16.79 -6.63
N LYS A 147 -3.30 17.81 -7.32
CA LYS A 147 -4.68 18.28 -7.13
C LYS A 147 -5.70 17.21 -7.50
N GLN A 148 -5.41 16.42 -8.53
CA GLN A 148 -6.30 15.34 -8.97
C GLN A 148 -6.47 14.21 -7.94
N LEU A 149 -5.53 14.06 -7.01
CA LEU A 149 -5.64 13.14 -5.87
C LEU A 149 -6.24 13.83 -4.64
N LEU A 150 -5.81 15.05 -4.34
CA LEU A 150 -6.19 15.76 -3.12
C LEU A 150 -7.60 16.36 -3.14
N ASP A 151 -8.07 16.78 -4.32
CA ASP A 151 -9.42 17.34 -4.49
C ASP A 151 -10.45 16.27 -4.90
N HIS A 152 -10.02 15.02 -5.01
CA HIS A 152 -10.88 13.91 -5.40
C HIS A 152 -11.86 13.53 -4.28
N VAL A 153 -13.10 13.22 -4.67
CA VAL A 153 -14.11 12.69 -3.75
C VAL A 153 -14.01 11.17 -3.78
N TYR A 154 -13.48 10.60 -2.71
CA TYR A 154 -13.34 9.16 -2.57
C TYR A 154 -14.68 8.53 -2.22
N PRO A 155 -14.99 7.35 -2.78
CA PRO A 155 -16.26 6.70 -2.50
C PRO A 155 -16.29 6.19 -1.05
N ASP A 156 -17.47 6.22 -0.44
CA ASP A 156 -17.70 5.68 0.90
C ASP A 156 -18.01 4.18 0.80
N VAL A 157 -16.98 3.40 0.44
CA VAL A 157 -17.00 1.94 0.39
C VAL A 157 -16.04 1.39 1.41
N PRO A 158 -16.47 0.49 2.32
CA PRO A 158 -15.58 -0.09 3.30
C PRO A 158 -14.48 -0.91 2.63
N ALA A 159 -13.31 -1.01 3.24
CA ALA A 159 -12.26 -1.91 2.79
C ALA A 159 -12.83 -3.28 2.48
N ILE A 160 -12.53 -3.72 1.27
CA ILE A 160 -12.51 -5.14 1.02
C ILE A 160 -11.21 -5.66 1.60
N TYR A 161 -11.20 -5.96 2.90
CA TYR A 161 -10.23 -6.88 3.48
C TYR A 161 -10.59 -8.28 2.97
N THR A 162 -10.06 -8.57 1.79
CA THR A 162 -9.94 -9.92 1.30
C THR A 162 -8.74 -10.54 1.99
N GLU A 163 -8.95 -11.63 2.70
CA GLU A 163 -7.81 -12.40 3.23
C GLU A 163 -7.18 -13.14 2.05
N TYR A 164 -5.86 -13.07 1.93
CA TYR A 164 -5.11 -13.78 0.91
C TYR A 164 -4.18 -14.79 1.56
N PHE A 165 -4.00 -15.93 0.90
CA PHE A 165 -2.89 -16.83 1.19
C PHE A 165 -1.88 -16.77 0.05
N SER A 166 -0.59 -16.85 0.40
CA SER A 166 0.49 -16.93 -0.58
C SER A 166 1.13 -18.31 -0.53
N ASP A 167 1.42 -18.89 -1.69
CA ASP A 167 2.25 -20.08 -1.84
C ASP A 167 3.42 -19.84 -2.82
N GLU A 168 4.05 -20.91 -3.30
CA GLU A 168 5.12 -20.86 -4.30
C GLU A 168 4.60 -20.42 -5.69
N VAL A 169 3.29 -20.51 -5.92
CA VAL A 169 2.65 -20.27 -7.23
C VAL A 169 2.09 -18.85 -7.32
N GLY A 170 1.56 -18.29 -6.22
CA GLY A 170 0.99 -16.95 -6.25
C GLY A 170 0.32 -16.48 -4.97
N LEU A 171 -0.47 -15.41 -5.12
CA LEU A 171 -1.36 -14.84 -4.10
C LEU A 171 -2.80 -15.18 -4.46
N TRP A 172 -3.55 -15.72 -3.51
CA TRP A 172 -4.88 -16.27 -3.73
C TRP A 172 -5.87 -15.72 -2.71
N ASP A 173 -7.01 -15.23 -3.20
CA ASP A 173 -8.14 -14.78 -2.39
C ASP A 173 -8.80 -15.97 -1.68
N ILE A 174 -8.82 -15.95 -0.34
CA ILE A 174 -9.42 -17.02 0.49
C ILE A 174 -10.94 -17.12 0.28
N LYS A 175 -11.65 -16.02 0.00
CA LYS A 175 -13.10 -16.03 -0.18
C LYS A 175 -13.53 -16.57 -1.54
N THR A 176 -12.74 -16.34 -2.59
CA THR A 176 -13.11 -16.73 -3.96
C THR A 176 -12.38 -17.97 -4.47
N ASN A 177 -11.21 -18.30 -3.91
CA ASN A 177 -10.33 -19.36 -4.40
C ASN A 177 -9.97 -20.44 -3.37
N VAL A 178 -10.66 -20.54 -2.22
CA VAL A 178 -10.56 -21.78 -1.44
C VAL A 178 -11.13 -22.90 -2.32
N PRO A 179 -10.30 -23.85 -2.81
CA PRO A 179 -10.84 -25.08 -3.37
C PRO A 179 -11.70 -25.67 -2.26
N GLU A 180 -12.94 -26.11 -2.56
CA GLU A 180 -13.76 -26.82 -1.57
C GLU A 180 -12.83 -27.73 -0.78
N PRO A 181 -12.81 -27.61 0.56
CA PRO A 181 -11.76 -28.24 1.33
C PRO A 181 -11.79 -29.72 0.97
N MET A 182 -10.73 -30.18 0.31
CA MET A 182 -10.44 -31.59 0.15
C MET A 182 -10.04 -32.09 1.53
N TRP A 183 -11.01 -32.10 2.44
CA TRP A 183 -10.91 -32.91 3.64
C TRP A 183 -10.60 -34.30 3.11
N PRO A 184 -9.47 -34.92 3.49
CA PRO A 184 -9.39 -36.35 3.30
C PRO A 184 -10.61 -36.94 4.00
N MET A 185 -11.40 -37.72 3.27
CA MET A 185 -12.46 -38.56 3.81
C MET A 185 -11.83 -39.58 4.78
N PHE A 186 -11.32 -39.12 5.92
CA PHE A 186 -11.09 -39.97 7.06
C PHE A 186 -12.45 -40.15 7.71
N GLY A 187 -13.10 -41.25 7.33
CA GLY A 187 -14.35 -41.69 7.88
C GLY A 187 -14.26 -41.70 9.40
N VAL A 188 -14.99 -40.79 10.03
CA VAL A 188 -15.37 -40.91 11.43
C VAL A 188 -16.42 -42.03 11.47
N PRO A 189 -16.15 -43.19 12.11
CA PRO A 189 -17.17 -44.21 12.25
C PRO A 189 -18.32 -43.65 13.08
N ALA A 190 -19.55 -43.87 12.61
CA ALA A 190 -20.76 -43.55 13.34
C ALA A 190 -20.70 -44.19 14.74
N VAL A 191 -20.74 -43.35 15.78
CA VAL A 191 -20.98 -43.81 17.14
C VAL A 191 -22.49 -43.86 17.31
N ASP A 192 -23.06 -45.05 17.17
CA ASP A 192 -24.44 -45.32 17.57
C ASP A 192 -24.59 -45.05 19.08
N ARG A 193 -25.62 -44.28 19.43
CA ARG A 193 -26.18 -44.19 20.79
C ARG A 193 -27.66 -44.47 20.74
#